data_AF-M4SRI1-F1
#
_entry.id   AF-M4SRI1-F1
#
_cell.length_a   1.000
_cell.length_b   1.000
_cell.length_c   1.000
_cell.angle_alpha   90.00
_cell.angle_beta   90.00
_cell.angle_gamma   90.00
#
_symmetry.space_group_name_H-M   'P 1'
#
loop_
_entity.id
_entity.type
_entity.pdbx_description
1 polymer ?
#
loop_
_entity_poly.entity_id
_entity_poly.type
_entity_poly.pdbx_seq_one_letter_code
_entity_poly.pdbx_strand_id
1 'polypeptide(L)'
;EAGGIVAKASWANLRRGCPETNTGPITATRLANVAHLAASAIHTKGTDAYIGSTAGSGCDGSTNDACVTFTGVATSGKLNKQPVTWITKLKDLETKLKSREAYNAAATKTSDQLEHISKLVYATVKQAKLIDDSRNNADKKDGQQKPTTKNLQSDCAATTNAEECKPEVGCKYNETSKACEKDPKPSVSKPNEETGGKDGKTEEKCIKHGTDKNACEKDSNCKWDGKECKDSSILVNKQFALSVVSAAFVALLF
;
A
#
# COMPACT_ATOMS: atom_id res chain seq x y z
N GLU A 1 -29.36 -7.08 47.08
CA GLU A 1 -28.95 -6.27 48.24
C GLU A 1 -29.81 -5.03 48.21
N ALA A 2 -30.72 -4.86 49.17
CA ALA A 2 -31.61 -3.71 49.17
C ALA A 2 -30.83 -2.47 49.62
N GLY A 3 -30.96 -1.36 48.89
CA GLY A 3 -30.45 -0.06 49.34
C GLY A 3 -29.17 0.46 48.68
N GLY A 4 -28.74 -0.09 47.54
CA GLY A 4 -27.70 0.56 46.72
C GLY A 4 -26.75 -0.34 45.97
N ILE A 5 -25.55 0.18 45.70
CA ILE A 5 -24.49 -0.47 44.90
C ILE A 5 -24.09 -1.79 45.56
N VAL A 6 -23.93 -2.83 44.72
CA VAL A 6 -23.49 -4.16 45.16
C VAL A 6 -22.20 -4.08 45.98
N ALA A 7 -22.22 -4.65 47.18
CA ALA A 7 -21.08 -4.69 48.08
C ALA A 7 -19.91 -5.47 47.47
N LYS A 8 -18.67 -5.06 47.80
CA LYS A 8 -17.44 -5.69 47.29
C LYS A 8 -17.41 -7.21 47.46
N ALA A 9 -17.90 -7.72 48.59
CA ALA A 9 -17.95 -9.15 48.87
C ALA A 9 -18.92 -9.90 47.92
N SER A 10 -20.03 -9.26 47.54
CA SER A 10 -21.07 -9.85 46.70
C SER A 10 -20.71 -9.84 45.20
N TRP A 11 -19.76 -9.00 44.78
CA TRP A 11 -19.20 -9.04 43.42
C TRP A 11 -18.55 -10.39 43.07
N ALA A 12 -17.97 -11.09 44.04
CA ALA A 12 -17.43 -12.42 43.80
C ALA A 12 -18.54 -13.42 43.42
N ASN A 13 -19.74 -13.28 43.99
CA ASN A 13 -20.89 -14.11 43.67
C ASN A 13 -21.39 -13.84 42.25
N LEU A 14 -21.49 -12.57 41.85
CA LEU A 14 -21.87 -12.20 40.49
C LEU A 14 -20.85 -12.68 39.45
N ARG A 15 -19.55 -12.55 39.73
CA ARG A 15 -18.49 -13.02 38.81
C ARG A 15 -18.53 -14.52 38.57
N ARG A 16 -19.00 -15.34 39.52
CA ARG A 16 -19.13 -16.79 39.32
C ARG A 16 -20.13 -17.16 38.22
N GLY A 17 -21.09 -16.28 37.92
CA GLY A 17 -22.04 -16.49 36.83
C GLY A 17 -21.53 -16.05 35.46
N CYS A 18 -20.37 -15.39 35.38
CA CYS A 18 -19.80 -14.98 34.10
C CYS A 18 -19.22 -16.19 33.36
N PRO A 19 -19.42 -16.30 32.04
CA PRO A 19 -18.77 -17.32 31.24
C PRO A 19 -17.25 -17.14 31.26
N GLU A 20 -16.52 -18.22 30.95
CA GLU A 20 -15.07 -18.18 30.89
C GLU A 20 -14.56 -17.12 29.91
N THR A 21 -13.47 -16.44 30.30
CA THR A 21 -12.87 -15.41 29.47
C THR A 21 -12.21 -16.04 28.25
N ASN A 22 -12.63 -15.62 27.06
CA ASN A 22 -11.96 -16.00 25.82
C ASN A 22 -10.54 -15.39 25.78
N THR A 23 -9.52 -16.25 25.76
CA THR A 23 -8.08 -15.92 25.78
C THR A 23 -7.51 -15.52 24.42
N GLY A 24 -8.33 -15.57 23.36
CA GLY A 24 -7.93 -15.12 22.03
C GLY A 24 -7.61 -13.63 21.97
N PRO A 25 -6.98 -13.16 20.88
CA PRO A 25 -6.70 -11.75 20.69
C PRO A 25 -7.95 -10.87 20.80
N ILE A 26 -7.76 -9.67 21.35
CA ILE A 26 -8.78 -8.62 21.28
C ILE A 26 -8.61 -7.91 19.95
N THR A 27 -9.52 -8.19 19.01
CA THR A 27 -9.58 -7.52 17.71
C THR A 27 -10.62 -6.41 17.72
N ALA A 28 -10.54 -5.48 16.76
CA ALA A 28 -11.55 -4.45 16.58
C ALA A 28 -12.94 -5.05 16.38
N THR A 29 -13.07 -6.10 15.55
CA THR A 29 -14.34 -6.79 15.29
C THR A 29 -14.91 -7.41 16.56
N ARG A 30 -14.08 -8.13 17.33
CA ARG A 30 -14.52 -8.75 18.59
C ARG A 30 -15.01 -7.70 19.57
N LEU A 31 -14.29 -6.59 19.70
CA LEU A 31 -14.65 -5.50 20.60
C LEU A 31 -15.94 -4.79 20.16
N ALA A 32 -16.12 -4.55 18.86
CA ALA A 32 -17.32 -3.96 18.30
C ALA A 32 -18.57 -4.82 18.62
N ASN A 33 -18.46 -6.14 18.45
CA ASN A 33 -19.54 -7.07 18.75
C ASN A 33 -19.91 -7.07 20.24
N VAL A 34 -18.92 -7.10 21.13
CA VAL A 34 -19.14 -7.04 22.59
C VAL A 34 -19.77 -5.71 23.00
N ALA A 35 -19.28 -4.58 22.47
CA ALA A 35 -19.85 -3.27 22.75
C ALA A 35 -21.30 -3.16 22.26
N HIS A 36 -21.62 -3.75 21.10
CA HIS A 36 -22.98 -3.80 20.57
C HIS A 36 -23.92 -4.62 21.47
N LEU A 37 -23.52 -5.83 21.83
CA LEU A 37 -24.28 -6.71 22.74
C LEU A 37 -24.52 -6.07 24.11
N ALA A 38 -23.49 -5.42 24.66
CA ALA A 38 -23.61 -4.73 25.93
C ALA A 38 -24.56 -3.52 25.83
N ALA A 39 -24.51 -2.77 24.72
CA ALA A 39 -25.42 -1.66 24.49
C ALA A 39 -26.86 -2.11 24.24
N SER A 40 -27.10 -3.30 23.64
CA SER A 40 -28.44 -3.83 23.42
C SER A 40 -29.13 -4.29 24.70
N ALA A 41 -28.38 -4.53 25.78
CA ALA A 41 -28.94 -4.80 27.10
C ALA A 41 -29.56 -3.55 27.76
N ILE A 42 -29.33 -2.37 27.19
CA ILE A 42 -29.86 -1.11 27.69
C ILE A 42 -31.22 -0.83 27.05
N HIS A 43 -32.23 -0.59 27.88
CA HIS A 43 -33.55 -0.15 27.45
C HIS A 43 -33.89 1.21 28.08
N THR A 44 -34.71 2.01 27.40
CA THR A 44 -35.11 3.34 27.85
C THR A 44 -36.49 3.30 28.51
N LYS A 45 -36.70 4.12 29.53
CA LYS A 45 -38.00 4.32 30.20
C LYS A 45 -38.08 5.77 30.66
N GLY A 46 -38.97 6.56 30.07
CA GLY A 46 -39.03 8.00 30.29
C GLY A 46 -37.77 8.72 29.79
N THR A 47 -37.15 9.51 30.67
CA THR A 47 -35.89 10.23 30.41
C THR A 47 -34.64 9.41 30.75
N ASP A 48 -34.82 8.21 31.29
CA ASP A 48 -33.73 7.39 31.83
C ASP A 48 -33.51 6.13 30.99
N ALA A 49 -32.39 5.47 31.23
CA ALA A 49 -32.08 4.17 30.65
C ALA A 49 -31.64 3.17 31.72
N TYR A 50 -31.83 1.89 31.45
CA TYR A 50 -31.70 0.83 32.42
C TYR A 50 -31.03 -0.41 31.82
N ILE A 51 -30.22 -1.11 32.62
CA ILE A 51 -29.78 -2.49 32.38
C ILE A 51 -30.42 -3.36 33.44
N GLY A 52 -31.11 -4.45 33.07
CA GLY A 52 -31.76 -5.36 34.02
C GLY A 52 -33.28 -5.16 34.12
N SER A 53 -33.93 -5.78 35.11
CA SER A 53 -35.39 -5.70 35.28
C SER A 53 -35.81 -4.35 35.87
N THR A 54 -36.89 -3.76 35.35
CA THR A 54 -37.52 -2.53 35.86
C THR A 54 -39.00 -2.75 36.22
N ALA A 55 -39.33 -3.97 36.67
CA ALA A 55 -40.69 -4.41 36.95
C ALA A 55 -41.35 -3.64 38.12
N GLY A 56 -40.58 -3.07 39.03
CA GLY A 56 -41.06 -2.17 40.07
C GLY A 56 -40.95 -0.68 39.73
N SER A 57 -41.10 0.16 40.74
CA SER A 57 -41.09 1.63 40.64
C SER A 57 -39.70 2.25 40.73
N GLY A 58 -38.65 1.46 41.02
CA GLY A 58 -37.30 1.97 41.23
C GLY A 58 -36.21 0.95 40.95
N CYS A 59 -34.96 1.42 40.84
CA CYS A 59 -33.79 0.57 40.65
C CYS A 59 -33.02 0.44 41.97
N ASP A 60 -33.67 -0.12 42.99
CA ASP A 60 -33.29 0.00 44.40
C ASP A 60 -32.70 -1.29 45.01
N GLY A 61 -32.66 -2.38 44.25
CA GLY A 61 -32.15 -3.67 44.72
C GLY A 61 -33.17 -4.48 45.53
N SER A 62 -34.46 -4.10 45.49
CA SER A 62 -35.56 -4.86 46.10
C SER A 62 -35.77 -6.23 45.42
N THR A 63 -36.68 -7.03 45.97
CA THR A 63 -36.99 -8.38 45.45
C THR A 63 -37.41 -8.39 43.98
N ASN A 64 -37.93 -7.29 43.46
CA ASN A 64 -38.42 -7.19 42.08
C ASN A 64 -37.50 -6.36 41.16
N ASP A 65 -36.52 -5.67 41.71
CA ASP A 65 -35.74 -4.65 41.00
C ASP A 65 -34.23 -4.90 41.15
N ALA A 66 -33.64 -5.49 40.10
CA ALA A 66 -32.21 -5.69 39.96
C ALA A 66 -31.75 -5.07 38.64
N CYS A 67 -31.30 -3.82 38.71
CA CYS A 67 -30.90 -3.06 37.54
C CYS A 67 -29.79 -2.06 37.82
N VAL A 68 -29.33 -1.39 36.77
CA VAL A 68 -28.52 -0.17 36.83
C VAL A 68 -29.27 0.93 36.09
N THR A 69 -29.44 2.09 36.71
CA THR A 69 -30.06 3.28 36.10
C THR A 69 -29.01 4.27 35.58
N PHE A 70 -29.24 4.77 34.38
CA PHE A 70 -28.58 5.93 33.80
C PHE A 70 -29.62 7.05 33.70
N THR A 71 -29.48 8.06 34.56
CA THR A 71 -30.47 9.14 34.70
C THR A 71 -30.29 10.20 33.61
N GLY A 72 -31.38 10.64 32.98
CA GLY A 72 -31.39 11.75 32.03
C GLY A 72 -30.65 11.48 30.72
N VAL A 73 -30.41 10.21 30.37
CA VAL A 73 -29.66 9.82 29.16
C VAL A 73 -30.57 9.43 28.00
N ALA A 74 -31.89 9.56 28.13
CA ALA A 74 -32.84 9.22 27.07
C ALA A 74 -33.65 10.44 26.61
N THR A 75 -33.88 10.54 25.30
CA THR A 75 -34.74 11.56 24.71
C THR A 75 -35.62 10.91 23.65
N SER A 76 -36.94 11.08 23.77
CA SER A 76 -37.92 10.48 22.86
C SER A 76 -37.73 8.96 22.68
N GLY A 77 -37.46 8.25 23.78
CA GLY A 77 -37.21 6.80 23.79
C GLY A 77 -35.85 6.36 23.24
N LYS A 78 -34.98 7.29 22.81
CA LYS A 78 -33.65 6.98 22.28
C LYS A 78 -32.56 7.19 23.34
N LEU A 79 -31.67 6.21 23.48
CA LEU A 79 -30.50 6.30 24.34
C LEU A 79 -29.45 7.26 23.75
N ASN A 80 -29.11 8.30 24.49
CA ASN A 80 -27.85 9.02 24.31
C ASN A 80 -26.71 8.16 24.90
N LYS A 81 -25.84 7.65 24.04
CA LYS A 81 -24.74 6.76 24.46
C LYS A 81 -23.56 7.51 25.07
N GLN A 82 -23.42 8.82 24.83
CA GLN A 82 -22.24 9.57 25.28
C GLN A 82 -22.04 9.59 26.80
N PRO A 83 -23.09 9.78 27.63
CA PRO A 83 -22.96 9.75 29.09
C PRO A 83 -22.62 8.36 29.65
N VAL A 84 -22.82 7.29 28.86
CA VAL A 84 -22.50 5.92 29.26
C VAL A 84 -21.02 5.65 28.99
N THR A 85 -20.15 6.19 29.86
CA THR A 85 -18.70 6.30 29.63
C THR A 85 -18.01 4.99 29.25
N TRP A 86 -18.42 3.84 29.80
CA TRP A 86 -17.81 2.55 29.46
C TRP A 86 -18.09 2.14 28.00
N ILE A 87 -19.27 2.48 27.44
CA ILE A 87 -19.58 2.24 26.02
C ILE A 87 -18.67 3.11 25.15
N THR A 88 -18.54 4.39 25.49
CA THR A 88 -17.70 5.33 24.77
C THR A 88 -16.24 4.86 24.77
N LYS A 89 -15.72 4.40 25.91
CA LYS A 89 -14.36 3.85 26.02
C LYS A 89 -14.15 2.59 25.18
N LEU A 90 -15.12 1.68 25.12
CA LEU A 90 -15.04 0.50 24.25
C LEU A 90 -15.01 0.90 22.77
N LYS A 91 -15.78 1.94 22.38
CA LYS A 91 -15.79 2.46 21.02
C LYS A 91 -14.47 3.14 20.62
N ASP A 92 -13.88 3.89 21.54
CA ASP A 92 -12.57 4.51 21.33
C ASP A 92 -11.48 3.44 21.15
N LEU A 93 -11.53 2.40 21.98
CA LEU A 93 -10.60 1.28 21.88
C LEU A 93 -10.79 0.50 20.58
N GLU A 94 -12.02 0.31 20.10
CA GLU A 94 -12.32 -0.29 18.79
C GLU A 94 -11.63 0.51 17.68
N THR A 95 -11.76 1.83 17.70
CA THR A 95 -11.15 2.72 16.70
C THR A 95 -9.62 2.59 16.71
N LYS A 96 -9.00 2.60 17.90
CA LYS A 96 -7.55 2.42 18.04
C LYS A 96 -7.08 1.04 17.55
N LEU A 97 -7.86 -0.01 17.80
CA LEU A 97 -7.55 -1.36 17.31
C LEU A 97 -7.63 -1.42 15.78
N LYS A 98 -8.64 -0.80 15.14
CA LYS A 98 -8.72 -0.74 13.67
C LYS A 98 -7.48 -0.10 13.07
N SER A 99 -7.05 1.05 13.62
CA SER A 99 -5.83 1.72 13.15
C SER A 99 -4.59 0.85 13.31
N ARG A 100 -4.47 0.14 14.44
CA ARG A 100 -3.34 -0.76 14.71
C ARG A 100 -3.33 -1.99 13.79
N GLU A 101 -4.50 -2.59 13.57
CA GLU A 101 -4.64 -3.75 12.67
C GLU A 101 -4.27 -3.37 11.23
N ALA A 102 -4.74 -2.22 10.74
CA ALA A 102 -4.37 -1.71 9.42
C ALA A 102 -2.88 -1.40 9.31
N TYR A 103 -2.28 -0.80 10.34
CA TYR A 103 -0.84 -0.55 10.39
C TYR A 103 -0.03 -1.85 10.34
N ASN A 104 -0.39 -2.86 11.15
CA ASN A 104 0.30 -4.15 11.17
C ASN A 104 0.20 -4.88 9.84
N ALA A 105 -0.96 -4.82 9.17
CA ALA A 105 -1.15 -5.40 7.85
C ALA A 105 -0.24 -4.73 6.80
N ALA A 106 -0.14 -3.40 6.83
CA ALA A 106 0.77 -2.65 5.94
C ALA A 106 2.25 -2.98 6.23
N ALA A 107 2.65 -3.02 7.51
CA ALA A 107 4.01 -3.35 7.92
C ALA A 107 4.40 -4.77 7.49
N THR A 108 3.49 -5.73 7.62
CA THR A 108 3.70 -7.11 7.15
C THR A 108 3.95 -7.14 5.65
N LYS A 109 3.10 -6.46 4.86
CA LYS A 109 3.28 -6.38 3.41
C LYS A 109 4.65 -5.79 3.02
N THR A 110 5.11 -4.74 3.70
CA THR A 110 6.43 -4.16 3.44
C THR A 110 7.56 -5.12 3.81
N SER A 111 7.42 -5.83 4.92
CA SER A 111 8.39 -6.87 5.33
C SER A 111 8.49 -7.97 4.29
N ASP A 112 7.35 -8.48 3.81
CA ASP A 112 7.29 -9.54 2.79
C ASP A 112 7.92 -9.08 1.47
N GLN A 113 7.68 -7.83 1.07
CA GLN A 113 8.31 -7.23 -0.12
C GLN A 113 9.82 -7.12 0.03
N LEU A 114 10.31 -6.69 1.19
CA LEU A 114 11.75 -6.59 1.45
C LEU A 114 12.44 -7.95 1.42
N GLU A 115 11.80 -8.98 2.01
CA GLU A 115 12.30 -10.35 1.96
C GLU A 115 12.34 -10.88 0.52
N HIS A 116 11.29 -10.61 -0.26
CA HIS A 116 11.24 -11.00 -1.67
C HIS A 116 12.36 -10.35 -2.49
N ILE A 117 12.58 -9.03 -2.35
CA ILE A 117 13.65 -8.32 -3.04
C ILE A 117 15.02 -8.86 -2.61
N SER A 118 15.22 -9.14 -1.31
CA SER A 118 16.46 -9.72 -0.81
C SER A 118 16.78 -11.07 -1.48
N LYS A 119 15.77 -11.96 -1.58
CA LYS A 119 15.91 -13.26 -2.27
C LYS A 119 16.24 -13.07 -3.76
N LEU A 120 15.59 -12.12 -4.43
CA LEU A 120 15.85 -11.84 -5.84
C LEU A 120 17.28 -11.32 -6.05
N VAL A 121 17.74 -10.38 -5.23
CA VAL A 121 19.12 -9.86 -5.31
C VAL A 121 20.13 -10.98 -5.12
N TYR A 122 19.92 -11.84 -4.12
CA TYR A 122 20.81 -12.98 -3.87
C TYR A 122 20.86 -13.94 -5.08
N ALA A 123 19.71 -14.28 -5.65
CA ALA A 123 19.62 -15.14 -6.82
C ALA A 123 20.33 -14.52 -8.04
N THR A 124 20.09 -13.23 -8.31
CA THR A 124 20.71 -12.50 -9.42
C THR A 124 22.23 -12.43 -9.29
N VAL A 125 22.75 -12.14 -8.08
CA VAL A 125 24.21 -12.12 -7.82
C VAL A 125 24.81 -13.51 -8.03
N LYS A 126 24.15 -14.56 -7.56
CA LYS A 126 24.62 -15.95 -7.77
C LYS A 126 24.65 -16.29 -9.26
N GLN A 127 23.62 -15.92 -10.01
CA GLN A 127 23.55 -16.14 -11.45
C GLN A 127 24.67 -15.39 -12.19
N ALA A 128 24.92 -14.13 -11.84
CA ALA A 128 25.99 -13.34 -12.44
C ALA A 128 27.37 -13.98 -12.21
N LYS A 129 27.64 -14.50 -11.00
CA LYS A 129 28.89 -15.23 -10.70
C LYS A 129 29.05 -16.50 -11.53
N LEU A 130 27.99 -17.30 -11.67
CA LEU A 130 28.03 -18.51 -12.49
C LEU A 130 28.31 -18.19 -13.97
N ILE A 131 27.73 -17.11 -14.49
CA ILE A 131 28.01 -16.65 -15.85
C ILE A 131 29.47 -16.20 -15.97
N ASP A 132 29.99 -15.44 -15.01
CA ASP A 132 31.40 -15.00 -15.00
C ASP A 132 32.38 -16.18 -14.92
N ASP A 133 32.13 -17.14 -14.03
CA ASP A 133 32.91 -18.38 -13.92
C ASP A 133 32.88 -19.17 -15.23
N SER A 134 31.73 -19.22 -15.93
CA SER A 134 31.64 -19.90 -17.22
C SER A 134 32.47 -19.22 -18.31
N ARG A 135 32.57 -17.89 -18.31
CA ARG A 135 33.44 -17.12 -19.22
C ARG A 135 34.92 -17.34 -18.92
N ASN A 136 35.30 -17.25 -17.65
CA ASN A 136 36.69 -17.44 -17.22
C ASN A 136 37.20 -18.88 -17.41
N ASN A 137 36.30 -19.87 -17.42
CA ASN A 137 36.63 -21.26 -17.75
C ASN A 137 36.64 -21.54 -19.27
N ALA A 138 35.93 -20.75 -20.08
CA ALA A 138 36.05 -20.81 -21.55
C ALA A 138 37.41 -20.28 -22.02
N ASP A 139 38.02 -19.31 -21.32
CA ASP A 139 39.36 -18.79 -21.63
C ASP A 139 40.52 -19.75 -21.25
N LYS A 140 40.26 -20.84 -20.51
CA LYS A 140 41.28 -21.85 -20.16
C LYS A 140 41.26 -23.10 -21.04
N LYS A 141 40.42 -23.14 -22.07
CA LYS A 141 40.50 -24.12 -23.15
C LYS A 141 40.26 -23.44 -24.50
N ASP A 142 41.30 -22.83 -25.06
CA ASP A 142 41.94 -23.42 -26.24
C ASP A 142 43.19 -22.62 -26.62
N GLY A 143 44.31 -23.33 -26.71
CA GLY A 143 45.33 -22.91 -27.65
C GLY A 143 44.77 -23.16 -29.05
N GLN A 144 44.73 -22.09 -29.85
CA GLN A 144 44.46 -22.04 -31.30
C GLN A 144 43.04 -21.65 -31.77
N GLN A 145 43.07 -20.59 -32.58
CA GLN A 145 42.09 -20.07 -33.53
C GLN A 145 41.00 -19.09 -33.03
N LYS A 146 41.36 -17.81 -33.20
CA LYS A 146 40.54 -16.61 -33.28
C LYS A 146 39.26 -16.82 -34.12
N PRO A 147 38.05 -16.66 -33.55
CA PRO A 147 36.84 -16.43 -34.34
C PRO A 147 36.71 -14.94 -34.65
N THR A 148 36.62 -14.63 -35.93
CA THR A 148 36.27 -13.33 -36.48
C THR A 148 34.83 -12.94 -36.11
N THR A 149 34.67 -11.66 -35.79
CA THR A 149 33.43 -10.88 -35.61
C THR A 149 32.21 -11.33 -36.42
N LYS A 150 31.07 -11.54 -35.76
CA LYS A 150 29.74 -11.37 -36.37
C LYS A 150 29.02 -10.19 -35.72
N ASN A 151 29.07 -9.05 -36.41
CA ASN A 151 28.00 -8.06 -36.35
C ASN A 151 26.71 -8.78 -36.75
N LEU A 152 25.63 -8.61 -35.98
CA LEU A 152 24.28 -8.85 -36.47
C LEU A 152 23.97 -7.76 -37.50
N GLN A 153 24.45 -7.93 -38.73
CA GLN A 153 23.93 -7.27 -39.91
C GLN A 153 23.10 -8.33 -40.64
N SER A 154 21.79 -8.16 -40.69
CA SER A 154 20.89 -9.10 -41.35
C SER A 154 21.22 -9.20 -42.84
N ASP A 155 21.62 -10.39 -43.28
CA ASP A 155 21.75 -10.71 -44.70
C ASP A 155 20.35 -10.96 -45.28
N CYS A 156 19.69 -9.89 -45.74
CA CYS A 156 18.38 -9.96 -46.42
C CYS A 156 18.38 -10.86 -47.68
N ALA A 157 19.56 -11.25 -48.18
CA ALA A 157 19.73 -12.00 -49.42
C ALA A 157 19.43 -13.51 -49.29
N ALA A 158 19.26 -14.05 -48.08
CA ALA A 158 18.99 -15.47 -47.87
C ALA A 158 17.50 -15.85 -48.00
N THR A 159 16.60 -14.87 -48.13
CA THR A 159 15.15 -15.08 -48.07
C THR A 159 14.52 -14.89 -49.45
N THR A 160 13.99 -15.96 -50.04
CA THR A 160 13.29 -15.94 -51.34
C THR A 160 11.76 -15.99 -51.21
N ASN A 161 11.24 -16.07 -49.98
CA ASN A 161 9.81 -16.10 -49.69
C ASN A 161 9.29 -14.71 -49.24
N ALA A 162 8.21 -14.25 -49.85
CA ALA A 162 7.60 -12.94 -49.59
C ALA A 162 7.03 -12.82 -48.17
N GLU A 163 6.55 -13.91 -47.57
CA GLU A 163 5.96 -13.92 -46.21
C GLU A 163 7.02 -13.79 -45.09
N GLU A 164 8.27 -14.16 -45.37
CA GLU A 164 9.39 -14.06 -44.43
C GLU A 164 10.15 -12.72 -44.58
N CYS A 165 9.80 -11.93 -45.60
CA CYS A 165 10.42 -10.64 -45.90
C CYS A 165 9.80 -9.51 -45.08
N LYS A 166 10.19 -9.37 -43.81
CA LYS A 166 9.61 -8.36 -42.92
C LYS A 166 10.38 -7.03 -42.94
N PRO A 167 9.68 -5.88 -43.03
CA PRO A 167 10.32 -4.55 -42.94
C PRO A 167 10.94 -4.28 -41.55
N GLU A 168 10.51 -5.01 -40.52
CA GLU A 168 11.01 -4.93 -39.15
C GLU A 168 12.47 -5.37 -38.99
N VAL A 169 13.01 -6.14 -39.96
CA VAL A 169 14.42 -6.56 -39.99
C VAL A 169 15.27 -5.76 -40.99
N GLY A 170 14.73 -4.67 -41.55
CA GLY A 170 15.42 -3.80 -42.50
C GLY A 170 15.44 -4.29 -43.96
N CYS A 171 14.56 -5.24 -44.30
CA CYS A 171 14.45 -5.82 -45.64
C CYS A 171 13.09 -5.47 -46.28
N LYS A 172 13.07 -5.22 -47.59
CA LYS A 172 11.86 -4.97 -48.39
C LYS A 172 11.79 -5.95 -49.56
N TYR A 173 10.62 -6.55 -49.76
CA TYR A 173 10.38 -7.44 -50.89
C TYR A 173 10.20 -6.64 -52.18
N ASN A 174 10.95 -6.99 -53.22
CA ASN A 174 10.87 -6.37 -54.54
C ASN A 174 10.10 -7.31 -55.49
N GLU A 175 8.90 -6.90 -55.89
CA GLU A 175 8.03 -7.73 -56.74
C GLU A 175 8.55 -7.89 -58.18
N THR A 176 9.42 -6.99 -58.63
CA THR A 176 10.03 -7.03 -59.96
C THR A 176 11.19 -8.03 -60.03
N SER A 177 11.99 -8.14 -58.96
CA SER A 177 13.13 -9.09 -58.87
C SER A 177 12.79 -10.40 -58.14
N LYS A 178 11.57 -10.49 -57.56
CA LYS A 178 11.10 -11.62 -56.72
C LYS A 178 12.10 -12.00 -55.61
N ALA A 179 12.69 -10.99 -54.96
CA ALA A 179 13.69 -11.18 -53.91
C ALA A 179 13.58 -10.13 -52.79
N CYS A 180 14.10 -10.46 -51.61
CA CYS A 180 14.25 -9.52 -50.50
C CYS A 180 15.52 -8.68 -50.65
N GLU A 181 15.36 -7.36 -50.69
CA GLU A 181 16.45 -6.40 -50.82
C GLU A 181 16.55 -5.56 -49.53
N LYS A 182 17.73 -4.99 -49.24
CA LYS A 182 17.91 -4.08 -48.09
C LYS A 182 17.18 -2.77 -48.38
N ASP A 183 16.36 -2.29 -47.44
CA ASP A 183 15.65 -1.01 -47.62
C ASP A 183 16.63 0.17 -47.46
N PRO A 184 16.82 1.03 -48.49
CA PRO A 184 17.75 2.15 -48.41
C PRO A 184 17.22 3.37 -47.63
N LYS A 185 16.04 3.30 -46.99
CA LYS A 185 15.51 4.38 -46.14
C LYS A 185 15.52 3.99 -44.66
N PRO A 186 16.13 4.76 -43.74
CA PRO A 186 15.98 4.49 -42.32
C PRO A 186 14.52 4.66 -41.93
N SER A 187 13.90 3.61 -41.40
CA SER A 187 12.52 3.65 -40.91
C SER A 187 12.44 4.51 -39.65
N VAL A 188 11.90 5.73 -39.81
CA VAL A 188 11.24 6.47 -38.73
C VAL A 188 9.96 7.10 -39.30
N SER A 189 8.83 6.89 -38.61
CA SER A 189 7.74 7.86 -38.29
C SER A 189 6.66 7.13 -37.46
N LYS A 190 6.48 7.33 -36.14
CA LYS A 190 5.88 8.47 -35.36
C LYS A 190 4.34 8.56 -35.45
N PRO A 191 3.63 8.93 -34.35
CA PRO A 191 3.54 10.33 -33.86
C PRO A 191 3.79 10.41 -32.33
N ASN A 192 4.50 11.40 -31.78
CA ASN A 192 4.10 12.80 -31.75
C ASN A 192 5.29 13.74 -31.49
N GLU A 193 5.07 15.02 -31.85
CA GLU A 193 5.53 16.29 -31.26
C GLU A 193 6.29 16.17 -29.91
N GLU A 194 7.33 16.93 -29.57
CA GLU A 194 7.90 18.17 -30.11
C GLU A 194 9.35 18.27 -29.58
N THR A 195 10.25 18.70 -30.46
CA THR A 195 11.33 19.68 -30.23
C THR A 195 12.37 19.49 -29.10
N GLY A 196 13.61 19.15 -29.52
CA GLY A 196 14.90 19.74 -29.07
C GLY A 196 15.35 19.46 -27.62
N GLY A 197 16.58 19.03 -27.30
CA GLY A 197 17.87 19.08 -27.97
C GLY A 197 18.93 19.31 -26.89
N LYS A 198 20.01 18.50 -26.92
CA LYS A 198 21.34 18.69 -26.32
C LYS A 198 21.51 18.68 -24.80
N ASP A 199 22.25 17.65 -24.39
CA ASP A 199 23.38 17.61 -23.44
C ASP A 199 23.66 18.84 -22.55
N GLY A 200 23.81 18.53 -21.25
CA GLY A 200 24.82 19.17 -20.40
C GLY A 200 24.31 20.29 -19.48
N LYS A 201 24.60 20.13 -18.18
CA LYS A 201 24.32 21.04 -17.05
C LYS A 201 22.84 21.19 -16.67
N THR A 202 22.36 20.31 -15.79
CA THR A 202 21.10 20.51 -15.05
C THR A 202 21.33 20.37 -13.56
N GLU A 203 22.33 21.07 -13.06
CA GLU A 203 22.40 21.47 -11.65
C GLU A 203 22.36 23.01 -11.69
N GLU A 204 21.56 23.63 -10.81
CA GLU A 204 21.58 25.07 -10.48
C GLU A 204 20.54 26.04 -11.11
N LYS A 205 19.33 25.62 -11.55
CA LYS A 205 18.34 26.63 -12.04
C LYS A 205 17.57 27.30 -10.89
N CYS A 206 17.30 26.59 -9.80
CA CYS A 206 16.53 27.10 -8.66
C CYS A 206 17.38 27.64 -7.49
N ILE A 207 18.68 27.32 -7.47
CA ILE A 207 19.61 27.77 -6.41
C ILE A 207 19.77 29.29 -6.39
N LYS A 208 19.57 29.97 -7.53
CA LYS A 208 19.56 31.44 -7.65
C LYS A 208 18.56 32.13 -6.70
N HIS A 209 17.49 31.43 -6.31
CA HIS A 209 16.47 31.95 -5.39
C HIS A 209 16.88 31.79 -3.91
N GLY A 210 17.92 31.00 -3.62
CA GLY A 210 18.48 30.82 -2.28
C GLY A 210 17.41 30.46 -1.24
N THR A 211 17.30 31.30 -0.22
CA THR A 211 16.30 31.17 0.86
C THR A 211 15.06 32.05 0.67
N ASP A 212 14.90 32.70 -0.48
CA ASP A 212 13.72 33.52 -0.77
C ASP A 212 12.57 32.64 -1.26
N LYS A 213 11.67 32.33 -0.33
CA LYS A 213 10.47 31.52 -0.57
C LYS A 213 9.57 32.13 -1.65
N ASN A 214 9.37 33.44 -1.65
CA ASN A 214 8.42 34.08 -2.58
C ASN A 214 8.96 34.09 -4.01
N ALA A 215 10.27 34.26 -4.18
CA ALA A 215 10.91 34.13 -5.48
C ALA A 215 10.89 32.67 -5.98
N CYS A 216 11.12 31.72 -5.07
CA CYS A 216 11.08 30.29 -5.36
C CYS A 216 9.69 29.81 -5.84
N GLU A 217 8.63 30.17 -5.12
CA GLU A 217 7.26 29.71 -5.41
C GLU A 217 6.67 30.33 -6.68
N LYS A 218 7.23 31.45 -7.17
CA LYS A 218 6.83 32.07 -8.44
C LYS A 218 7.46 31.42 -9.67
N ASP A 219 8.55 30.68 -9.51
CA ASP A 219 9.22 29.98 -10.61
C ASP A 219 8.63 28.56 -10.71
N SER A 220 7.87 28.30 -11.77
CA SER A 220 7.13 27.04 -11.95
C SER A 220 8.01 25.79 -12.00
N ASN A 221 9.31 25.97 -12.26
CA ASN A 221 10.29 24.88 -12.28
C ASN A 221 10.95 24.65 -10.92
N CYS A 222 10.57 25.39 -9.88
CA CYS A 222 11.16 25.36 -8.56
C CYS A 222 10.13 25.02 -7.47
N LYS A 223 10.60 24.40 -6.39
CA LYS A 223 9.78 24.06 -5.22
C LYS A 223 10.56 24.30 -3.94
N TRP A 224 9.87 24.94 -2.99
CA TRP A 224 10.40 25.21 -1.66
C TRP A 224 10.31 23.97 -0.78
N ASP A 225 11.43 23.55 -0.18
CA ASP A 225 11.47 22.36 0.69
C ASP A 225 11.28 22.64 2.19
N GLY A 226 11.14 23.92 2.56
CA GLY A 226 11.06 24.38 3.94
C GLY A 226 12.31 25.16 4.38
N LYS A 227 13.45 24.94 3.74
CA LYS A 227 14.73 25.61 4.06
C LYS A 227 15.37 26.27 2.85
N GLU A 228 15.28 25.65 1.68
CA GLU A 228 15.91 26.16 0.46
C GLU A 228 15.05 25.87 -0.79
N CYS A 229 15.31 26.61 -1.86
CA CYS A 229 14.63 26.44 -3.14
C CYS A 229 15.30 25.35 -4.00
N LYS A 230 14.53 24.35 -4.44
CA LYS A 230 15.03 23.21 -5.23
C LYS A 230 14.34 23.08 -6.58
N ASP A 231 15.02 22.50 -7.55
CA ASP A 231 14.43 22.19 -8.86
C ASP A 231 13.31 21.15 -8.73
N SER A 232 12.11 21.51 -9.20
CA SER A 232 10.90 20.66 -9.18
C SER A 232 11.12 19.36 -9.95
N SER A 233 11.98 19.36 -10.98
CA SER A 233 12.34 18.18 -11.77
C SER A 233 13.00 17.09 -10.92
N ILE A 234 13.75 17.45 -9.88
CA ILE A 234 14.37 16.49 -8.95
C ILE A 234 13.30 15.81 -8.07
N LEU A 235 12.21 16.52 -7.76
CA LEU A 235 11.09 15.98 -6.98
C LEU A 235 10.12 15.15 -7.82
N VAL A 236 9.95 15.46 -9.12
CA VAL A 236 9.18 14.62 -10.05
C VAL A 236 9.87 13.28 -10.27
N ASN A 237 11.21 13.25 -10.33
CA ASN A 237 11.96 11.99 -10.48
C ASN A 237 11.91 11.07 -9.25
N LYS A 238 11.64 11.58 -8.04
CA LYS A 238 11.43 10.75 -6.85
C LYS A 238 10.01 10.16 -6.76
N GLN A 239 9.00 10.85 -7.31
CA GLN A 239 7.66 10.26 -7.43
C GLN A 239 7.57 9.26 -8.59
N PHE A 240 8.34 9.46 -9.67
CA PHE A 240 8.41 8.50 -10.77
C PHE A 240 9.21 7.23 -10.40
N ALA A 241 10.25 7.35 -9.57
CA ALA A 241 10.94 6.18 -9.02
C ALA A 241 10.05 5.33 -8.10
N LEU A 242 9.02 5.90 -7.47
CA LEU A 242 8.05 5.16 -6.64
C LEU A 242 6.86 4.62 -7.45
N SER A 243 6.46 5.27 -8.54
CA SER A 243 5.33 4.83 -9.36
C SER A 243 5.70 3.86 -10.50
N VAL A 244 6.93 3.89 -11.02
CA VAL A 244 7.34 2.98 -12.11
C VAL A 244 7.82 1.62 -11.61
N VAL A 245 8.27 1.52 -10.36
CA VAL A 245 8.50 0.22 -9.71
C VAL A 245 7.16 -0.49 -9.41
N SER A 246 6.02 0.19 -9.49
CA SER A 246 4.70 -0.47 -9.39
C SER A 246 4.18 -0.95 -10.74
N ALA A 247 4.57 -0.35 -11.87
CA ALA A 247 4.07 -0.77 -13.19
C ALA A 247 4.79 -2.02 -13.73
N ALA A 248 6.10 -2.16 -13.50
CA ALA A 248 6.85 -3.36 -13.90
C ALA A 248 6.51 -4.61 -13.06
N PHE A 249 5.94 -4.43 -11.85
CA PHE A 249 5.49 -5.55 -11.01
C PHE A 249 4.00 -5.86 -11.17
N VAL A 250 3.21 -5.00 -11.84
CA VAL A 250 1.83 -5.32 -12.22
C VAL A 250 1.76 -5.99 -13.61
N ALA A 251 2.74 -5.78 -14.49
CA ALA A 251 2.81 -6.45 -15.79
C ALA A 251 3.24 -7.93 -15.74
N LEU A 252 3.57 -8.47 -14.56
CA LEU A 252 3.76 -9.92 -14.31
C LEU A 252 2.56 -10.54 -13.57
N LEU A 253 1.44 -9.81 -13.46
CA LEU A 253 0.22 -10.26 -12.78
C LEU A 253 -0.99 -10.37 -13.72
N PHE A 254 -0.73 -10.68 -15.00
CA PHE A 254 -1.67 -11.39 -15.87
C PHE A 254 -0.95 -12.55 -16.56
#